data_AF-A0A165ZYD9-F1
#
_entry.id   AF-A0A165ZYD9-F1
#
_cell.length_a   1.000
_cell.length_b   1.000
_cell.length_c   1.000
_cell.angle_alpha   90.00
_cell.angle_beta   90.00
_cell.angle_gamma   90.00
#
_symmetry.space_group_name_H-M   'P 1'
#
loop_
_entity.id
_entity.type
_entity.pdbx_description
1 polymer ?
#
loop_
_entity_poly.entity_id
_entity_poly.type
_entity_poly.pdbx_seq_one_letter_code
_entity_poly.pdbx_strand_id
1 'polypeptide(L)'
;MRRCFFTMDSRQQLTTMYASRRHRREEQEELERKKRAAEQGNVKFEAKRESMFASAFATIIIIMFLGTVLAIPTMTVSFMLALFSIPLIILYYIIKGFNNKNKAKNQIYTCLYCQKQFKGATNKCPYCGNNINCDTNRYECTYCKTKFTGKHARCPKCNIPLYYK
;
A
#
# COMPACT_ATOMS: atom_id res chain seq x y z
N MET A 1 56.76 -8.77 19.44
CA MET A 1 55.90 -9.59 20.33
C MET A 1 56.17 -11.05 20.01
N ARG A 2 56.86 -11.76 20.92
CA ARG A 2 57.28 -13.16 20.72
C ARG A 2 56.04 -14.07 20.71
N ARG A 3 55.81 -14.77 19.60
CA ARG A 3 54.88 -15.90 19.50
C ARG A 3 55.56 -17.12 20.13
N CYS A 4 55.01 -17.64 21.22
CA CYS A 4 55.37 -18.97 21.70
C CYS A 4 54.61 -20.00 20.87
N PHE A 5 55.31 -20.73 20.01
CA PHE A 5 54.78 -21.89 19.30
C PHE A 5 55.01 -23.09 20.22
N PHE A 6 53.96 -23.57 20.89
CA PHE A 6 54.02 -24.81 21.67
C PHE A 6 54.10 -25.99 20.70
N THR A 7 55.28 -26.57 20.52
CA THR A 7 55.43 -27.85 19.84
C THR A 7 54.97 -28.95 20.81
N MET A 8 53.80 -29.55 20.55
CA MET A 8 53.35 -30.73 21.29
C MET A 8 54.30 -31.91 21.03
N ASP A 9 54.73 -32.56 22.10
CA ASP A 9 55.60 -33.74 22.08
C ASP A 9 54.84 -34.97 21.53
N SER A 10 55.48 -35.75 20.65
CA SER A 10 54.94 -36.96 20.00
C SER A 10 54.39 -37.99 21.00
N ARG A 11 54.89 -38.00 22.24
CA ARG A 11 54.34 -38.84 23.33
C ARG A 11 52.93 -38.42 23.77
N GLN A 12 52.60 -37.13 23.77
CA GLN A 12 51.27 -36.63 24.14
C GLN A 12 50.22 -36.94 23.06
N GLN A 13 50.62 -37.01 21.79
CA GLN A 13 49.72 -37.42 20.70
C GLN A 13 49.38 -38.92 20.78
N LEU A 14 50.35 -39.77 21.14
CA LEU A 14 50.06 -41.20 21.33
C LEU A 14 49.08 -41.42 22.50
N THR A 15 49.31 -40.77 23.65
CA THR A 15 48.46 -40.98 24.85
C THR A 15 47.01 -40.54 24.63
N THR A 16 46.77 -39.43 23.92
CA THR A 16 45.42 -38.96 23.57
C THR A 16 44.70 -39.89 22.59
N MET A 17 45.43 -40.47 21.62
CA MET A 17 44.90 -41.49 20.72
C MET A 17 44.52 -42.79 21.45
N TYR A 18 45.35 -43.24 22.40
CA TYR A 18 45.03 -44.41 23.22
C TYR A 18 43.81 -44.17 24.14
N ALA A 19 43.71 -43.00 24.78
CA ALA A 19 42.55 -42.64 25.60
C ALA A 19 41.24 -42.59 24.79
N SER A 20 41.28 -41.99 23.59
CA SER A 20 40.11 -41.91 22.69
C SER A 20 39.64 -43.28 22.20
N ARG A 21 40.58 -44.22 21.97
CA ARG A 21 40.23 -45.61 21.60
C ARG A 21 39.62 -46.39 22.77
N ARG A 22 39.98 -46.06 24.02
CA ARG A 22 39.40 -46.68 25.21
C ARG A 22 37.95 -46.23 25.42
N HIS A 23 37.70 -44.93 25.34
CA HIS A 23 36.35 -44.36 25.42
C HIS A 23 35.39 -44.96 24.38
N ARG A 24 35.83 -45.08 23.12
CA ARG A 24 34.98 -45.69 22.08
C ARG A 24 34.66 -47.17 22.34
N ARG A 25 35.55 -47.92 23.00
CA ARG A 25 35.25 -49.30 23.42
C ARG A 25 34.24 -49.31 24.56
N GLU A 26 34.39 -48.42 25.53
CA GLU A 26 33.45 -48.30 26.66
C GLU A 26 32.03 -47.91 26.19
N GLU A 27 31.91 -46.97 25.23
CA GLU A 27 30.63 -46.61 24.62
C GLU A 27 30.02 -47.78 23.83
N GLN A 28 30.83 -48.54 23.09
CA GLN A 28 30.36 -49.73 22.37
C GLN A 28 29.91 -50.84 23.32
N GLU A 29 30.63 -51.08 24.42
CA GLU A 29 30.25 -52.04 25.45
C GLU A 29 28.96 -51.61 26.17
N GLU A 30 28.78 -50.32 26.47
CA GLU A 30 27.54 -49.82 27.08
C GLU A 30 26.35 -49.95 26.13
N LEU A 31 26.54 -49.66 24.84
CA LEU A 31 25.52 -49.84 23.82
C LEU A 31 25.15 -51.32 23.66
N GLU A 32 26.14 -52.23 23.67
CA GLU A 32 25.87 -53.67 23.65
C GLU A 32 25.18 -54.15 24.93
N ARG A 33 25.55 -53.65 26.11
CA ARG A 33 24.83 -53.97 27.35
C ARG A 33 23.38 -53.51 27.30
N LYS A 34 23.12 -52.31 26.77
CA LYS A 34 21.75 -51.79 26.56
C LYS A 34 20.97 -52.64 25.56
N LYS A 35 21.61 -53.11 24.48
CA LYS A 35 20.99 -54.04 23.51
C LYS A 35 20.70 -55.40 24.12
N ARG A 36 21.66 -56.01 24.85
CA ARG A 36 21.45 -57.29 25.54
C ARG A 36 20.38 -57.19 26.63
N ALA A 37 20.31 -56.06 27.35
CA ALA A 37 19.23 -55.79 28.30
C ALA A 37 17.87 -55.63 27.62
N ALA A 38 17.83 -55.08 26.40
CA ALA A 38 16.61 -55.00 25.59
C ALA A 38 16.19 -56.37 25.02
N GLU A 39 17.15 -57.23 24.65
CA GLU A 39 16.89 -58.59 24.14
C GLU A 39 16.53 -59.59 25.25
N GLN A 40 17.05 -59.42 26.47
CA GLN A 40 16.77 -60.31 27.61
C GLN A 40 15.35 -60.17 28.19
N GLY A 41 14.45 -59.41 27.54
CA GLY A 41 13.01 -59.50 27.76
C GLY A 41 12.50 -59.11 29.15
N ASN A 42 13.34 -58.49 30.00
CA ASN A 42 12.95 -58.05 31.35
C ASN A 42 12.75 -56.53 31.47
N VAL A 43 12.50 -55.84 30.36
CA VAL A 43 12.00 -54.46 30.37
C VAL A 43 10.53 -54.50 29.98
N LYS A 44 9.67 -54.31 30.98
CA LYS A 44 8.23 -54.12 30.79
C LYS A 44 8.02 -52.79 30.07
N PHE A 45 7.97 -52.81 28.75
CA PHE A 45 7.61 -51.63 27.97
C PHE A 45 6.09 -51.43 28.09
N GLU A 46 5.66 -50.58 29.02
CA GLU A 46 4.29 -50.07 29.00
C GLU A 46 4.13 -49.23 27.73
N ALA A 47 3.43 -49.77 26.74
CA ALA A 47 3.09 -49.04 25.53
C ALA A 47 2.15 -47.89 25.87
N LYS A 48 2.71 -46.72 26.17
CA LYS A 48 1.95 -45.48 26.24
C LYS A 48 1.47 -45.18 24.82
N ARG A 49 0.19 -45.41 24.55
CA ARG A 49 -0.47 -45.03 23.30
C ARG A 49 -0.40 -43.50 23.18
N GLU A 50 0.67 -42.99 22.60
CA GLU A 50 0.72 -41.60 22.19
C GLU A 50 -0.29 -41.43 21.07
N SER A 51 -1.48 -40.95 21.42
CA SER A 51 -2.52 -40.60 20.48
C SER A 51 -2.00 -39.46 19.60
N MET A 52 -1.33 -39.79 18.49
CA MET A 52 -0.94 -38.82 17.45
C MET A 52 -2.14 -38.01 16.95
N PHE A 53 -3.36 -38.54 17.14
CA PHE A 53 -4.61 -37.84 16.89
C PHE A 53 -4.80 -36.63 17.84
N ALA A 54 -4.59 -36.77 19.15
CA ALA A 54 -4.95 -35.72 20.12
C ALA A 54 -4.11 -34.44 19.97
N SER A 55 -2.80 -34.56 19.67
CA SER A 55 -1.93 -33.40 19.46
C SER A 55 -2.21 -32.70 18.13
N ALA A 56 -2.55 -33.45 17.07
CA ALA A 56 -2.92 -32.89 15.78
C ALA A 56 -4.25 -32.12 15.84
N PHE A 57 -5.26 -32.60 16.57
CA PHE A 57 -6.49 -31.83 16.75
C PHE A 57 -6.26 -30.56 17.57
N ALA A 58 -5.44 -30.63 18.62
CA ALA A 58 -5.10 -29.46 19.41
C ALA A 58 -4.40 -28.38 18.55
N THR A 59 -3.44 -28.76 17.70
CA THR A 59 -2.76 -27.81 16.82
C THR A 59 -3.69 -27.25 15.74
N ILE A 60 -4.56 -28.06 15.14
CA ILE A 60 -5.58 -27.60 14.16
C ILE A 60 -6.52 -26.58 14.81
N ILE A 61 -7.02 -26.87 16.01
CA ILE A 61 -7.91 -25.96 16.75
C ILE A 61 -7.20 -24.64 17.04
N ILE A 62 -5.95 -24.67 17.53
CA ILE A 62 -5.16 -23.47 17.81
C ILE A 62 -4.95 -22.63 16.54
N ILE A 63 -4.65 -23.25 15.40
CA ILE A 63 -4.47 -22.54 14.13
C ILE A 63 -5.78 -21.90 13.68
N MET A 64 -6.91 -22.60 13.83
CA MET A 64 -8.23 -22.07 13.49
C MET A 64 -8.62 -20.88 14.38
N PHE A 65 -8.34 -20.96 15.68
CA PHE A 65 -8.53 -19.84 16.62
C PHE A 65 -7.59 -18.66 16.32
N LEU A 66 -6.30 -18.90 16.08
CA LEU A 66 -5.38 -17.82 15.70
C LEU A 66 -5.80 -17.13 14.39
N GLY A 67 -6.19 -17.92 13.38
CA GLY A 67 -6.63 -17.40 12.10
C GLY A 67 -7.89 -16.54 12.22
N THR A 68 -8.87 -16.96 13.01
CA THR A 68 -10.10 -16.19 13.23
C THR A 68 -9.86 -14.93 14.05
N VAL A 69 -9.08 -15.01 15.14
CA VAL A 69 -8.73 -13.84 15.98
C VAL A 69 -7.96 -12.78 15.19
N LEU A 70 -7.16 -13.17 14.19
CA LEU A 70 -6.44 -12.23 13.32
C LEU A 70 -7.31 -11.71 12.15
N ALA A 71 -8.26 -12.50 11.63
CA ALA A 71 -9.10 -12.10 10.50
C ALA A 71 -10.28 -11.21 10.88
N ILE A 72 -10.89 -11.41 12.05
CA ILE A 72 -12.02 -10.59 12.52
C ILE A 72 -11.66 -9.09 12.62
N PRO A 73 -10.52 -8.67 13.23
CA PRO A 73 -10.17 -7.25 13.32
C PRO A 73 -9.84 -6.63 11.96
N THR A 74 -9.23 -7.38 11.02
CA THR A 74 -8.88 -6.83 9.70
C THR A 74 -10.11 -6.59 8.82
N MET A 75 -11.09 -7.49 8.88
CA MET A 75 -12.36 -7.35 8.16
C MET A 75 -13.19 -6.20 8.73
N THR A 76 -13.24 -6.07 10.06
CA THR A 76 -13.98 -4.97 10.71
C THR A 76 -13.34 -3.61 10.44
N VAL A 77 -12.02 -3.48 10.53
CA VAL A 77 -11.30 -2.24 10.17
C VAL A 77 -11.52 -1.89 8.71
N SER A 78 -11.44 -2.85 7.79
CA SER A 78 -11.69 -2.61 6.36
C SER A 78 -13.11 -2.14 6.08
N PHE A 79 -14.10 -2.74 6.77
CA PHE A 79 -15.50 -2.34 6.64
C PHE A 79 -15.75 -0.94 7.20
N MET A 80 -15.15 -0.61 8.34
CA MET A 80 -15.25 0.74 8.92
C MET A 80 -14.62 1.78 7.98
N LEU A 81 -13.42 1.51 7.44
CA LEU A 81 -12.79 2.40 6.46
C LEU A 81 -13.65 2.61 5.21
N ALA A 82 -14.29 1.56 4.69
CA ALA A 82 -15.23 1.67 3.58
C ALA A 82 -16.46 2.53 3.95
N LEU A 83 -17.05 2.30 5.13
CA LEU A 83 -18.21 3.06 5.61
C LEU A 83 -17.91 4.54 5.85
N PHE A 84 -16.69 4.90 6.26
CA PHE A 84 -16.31 6.30 6.46
C PHE A 84 -15.78 6.96 5.18
N SER A 85 -15.14 6.22 4.27
CA SER A 85 -14.59 6.80 3.03
C SER A 85 -15.68 7.17 2.02
N ILE A 86 -16.70 6.33 1.83
CA ILE A 86 -17.81 6.59 0.90
C ILE A 86 -18.52 7.93 1.19
N PRO A 87 -18.99 8.22 2.42
CA PRO A 87 -19.66 9.50 2.72
C PRO A 87 -18.71 10.69 2.60
N LEU A 88 -17.42 10.55 2.93
CA LEU A 88 -16.43 11.62 2.74
C LEU A 88 -16.23 11.95 1.25
N ILE A 89 -16.15 10.93 0.40
CA ILE A 89 -16.03 11.10 -1.06
C ILE A 89 -17.28 11.78 -1.61
N ILE A 90 -18.47 11.35 -1.21
CA ILE A 90 -19.75 11.97 -1.61
C ILE A 90 -19.76 13.45 -1.18
N LEU A 91 -19.41 13.73 0.08
CA LEU A 91 -19.35 15.09 0.60
C LEU A 91 -18.36 15.96 -0.19
N TYR A 92 -17.18 15.43 -0.53
CA TYR A 92 -16.18 16.13 -1.35
C TYR A 92 -16.77 16.53 -2.72
N TYR A 93 -17.45 15.62 -3.42
CA TYR A 93 -18.05 15.92 -4.71
C TYR A 93 -19.19 16.94 -4.62
N ILE A 94 -20.00 16.87 -3.56
CA ILE A 94 -21.07 17.84 -3.29
C ILE A 94 -20.46 19.24 -3.09
N ILE A 95 -19.46 19.38 -2.22
CA ILE A 95 -18.77 20.66 -1.96
C ILE A 95 -18.16 21.22 -3.25
N LYS A 96 -17.47 20.37 -4.03
CA LYS A 96 -16.88 20.76 -5.32
C LYS A 96 -17.94 21.25 -6.31
N GLY A 97 -19.10 20.58 -6.38
CA GLY A 97 -20.22 20.99 -7.20
C GLY A 97 -20.80 22.35 -6.80
N PHE A 98 -20.99 22.59 -5.49
CA PHE A 98 -21.44 23.89 -4.98
C PHE A 98 -20.44 25.01 -5.27
N ASN A 99 -19.15 24.76 -5.08
CA ASN A 99 -18.11 25.74 -5.40
C ASN A 99 -18.09 26.11 -6.89
N ASN A 100 -18.27 25.13 -7.77
CA ASN A 100 -18.37 25.39 -9.21
C ASN A 100 -19.63 26.20 -9.57
N LYS A 101 -20.79 25.86 -9.00
CA LYS A 101 -22.04 26.63 -9.19
C LYS A 101 -21.91 28.07 -8.69
N ASN A 102 -21.30 28.26 -7.52
CA ASN A 102 -21.06 29.58 -6.94
C ASN A 102 -20.09 30.41 -7.79
N LYS A 103 -19.04 29.77 -8.34
CA LYS A 103 -18.12 30.41 -9.29
C LYS A 103 -18.86 30.90 -10.55
N ALA A 104 -19.70 30.05 -11.15
CA ALA A 104 -20.49 30.43 -12.33
C ALA A 104 -21.53 31.52 -12.03
N LYS A 105 -22.17 31.48 -10.85
CA LYS A 105 -23.16 32.48 -10.43
C LYS A 105 -22.52 33.85 -10.17
N ASN A 106 -21.30 33.89 -9.63
CA ASN A 106 -20.60 35.12 -9.27
C ASN A 106 -19.72 35.68 -10.40
N GLN A 107 -19.68 35.03 -11.57
CA GLN A 107 -19.02 35.58 -12.75
C GLN A 107 -19.78 36.80 -13.25
N ILE A 108 -19.03 37.91 -13.39
CA ILE A 108 -19.51 39.16 -13.95
C ILE A 108 -19.21 39.15 -15.45
N TYR A 109 -20.23 39.39 -16.27
CA TYR A 109 -20.13 39.46 -17.72
C TYR A 109 -20.43 40.89 -18.18
N THR A 110 -19.70 41.35 -19.20
CA THR A 110 -19.90 42.67 -19.82
C THR A 110 -20.49 42.51 -21.21
N CYS A 111 -21.61 43.17 -21.48
CA CYS A 111 -22.23 43.14 -22.81
C CYS A 111 -21.44 44.01 -23.80
N LEU A 112 -21.14 43.47 -25.00
CA LEU A 112 -20.44 44.22 -26.07
C LEU A 112 -21.29 45.33 -26.71
N TYR A 113 -22.62 45.22 -26.67
CA TYR A 113 -23.51 46.17 -27.34
C TYR A 113 -23.86 47.38 -26.46
N CYS A 114 -24.14 47.15 -25.18
CA CYS A 114 -24.56 48.20 -24.25
C CYS A 114 -23.54 48.50 -23.15
N GLN A 115 -22.42 47.78 -23.11
CA GLN A 115 -21.31 47.94 -22.15
C GLN A 115 -21.70 47.77 -20.67
N LYS A 116 -22.94 47.37 -20.37
CA LYS A 116 -23.40 47.11 -19.00
C LYS A 116 -22.91 45.76 -18.49
N GLN A 117 -22.59 45.72 -17.21
CA GLN A 117 -22.19 44.51 -16.49
C GLN A 117 -23.39 43.84 -15.82
N PHE A 118 -23.41 42.51 -15.82
CA PHE A 118 -24.44 41.71 -15.14
C PHE A 118 -23.84 40.42 -14.58
N LYS A 119 -24.51 39.83 -13.58
CA LYS A 119 -24.07 38.62 -12.89
C LYS A 119 -24.80 37.39 -13.44
N GLY A 120 -24.07 36.32 -13.68
CA GLY A 120 -24.61 35.00 -14.07
C GLY A 120 -24.55 34.71 -15.57
N ALA A 121 -24.41 33.42 -15.89
CA ALA A 121 -24.34 32.91 -17.26
C ALA A 121 -25.74 32.94 -17.92
N THR A 122 -25.97 33.92 -18.79
CA THR A 122 -27.22 34.05 -19.55
C THR A 122 -26.90 34.27 -21.02
N ASN A 123 -27.67 33.64 -21.92
CA ASN A 123 -27.46 33.71 -23.37
C ASN A 123 -27.92 35.04 -23.99
N LYS A 124 -28.62 35.88 -23.22
CA LYS A 124 -29.21 37.16 -23.65
C LYS A 124 -28.95 38.23 -22.61
N CYS A 125 -28.61 39.43 -23.08
CA CYS A 125 -28.33 40.54 -22.19
C CYS A 125 -29.64 41.04 -21.57
N PRO A 126 -29.74 41.16 -20.23
CA PRO A 126 -30.96 41.63 -19.58
C PRO A 126 -31.31 43.08 -19.89
N TYR A 127 -30.34 43.87 -20.38
CA TYR A 127 -30.53 45.30 -20.64
C TYR A 127 -30.85 45.63 -22.10
N CYS A 128 -30.36 44.83 -23.06
CA CYS A 128 -30.52 45.13 -24.50
C CYS A 128 -31.13 43.99 -25.31
N GLY A 129 -31.41 42.83 -24.71
CA GLY A 129 -32.04 41.69 -25.39
C GLY A 129 -31.16 40.96 -26.41
N ASN A 130 -29.99 41.51 -26.76
CA ASN A 130 -29.07 40.89 -27.72
C ASN A 130 -28.48 39.59 -27.18
N ASN A 131 -28.30 38.62 -28.08
CA ASN A 131 -27.61 37.37 -27.77
C ASN A 131 -26.15 37.66 -27.39
N ILE A 132 -25.78 37.22 -26.21
CA ILE A 132 -24.44 37.27 -25.65
C ILE A 132 -24.05 35.83 -25.42
N ASN A 133 -23.27 35.26 -26.34
CA ASN A 133 -22.64 33.98 -26.10
C ASN A 133 -21.54 34.19 -25.05
N CYS A 134 -21.93 34.11 -23.78
CA CYS A 134 -21.07 34.24 -22.60
C CYS A 134 -20.01 33.13 -22.47
N ASP A 135 -20.00 32.14 -23.37
CA ASP A 135 -19.18 30.94 -23.28
C ASP A 135 -17.93 30.90 -24.17
N THR A 136 -17.56 31.99 -24.85
CA THR A 136 -16.46 31.85 -25.81
C THR A 136 -15.48 33.01 -25.82
N ASN A 137 -14.37 32.82 -25.11
CA ASN A 137 -13.05 33.20 -25.59
C ASN A 137 -12.82 32.47 -26.93
N ARG A 138 -13.48 32.93 -27.99
CA ARG A 138 -13.58 32.22 -29.27
C ARG A 138 -12.29 32.37 -30.09
N TYR A 139 -11.44 33.34 -29.73
CA TYR A 139 -10.23 33.67 -30.45
C TYR A 139 -9.09 33.98 -29.48
N GLU A 140 -7.96 33.32 -29.70
CA GLU A 140 -6.69 33.55 -29.03
C GLU A 140 -5.72 34.13 -30.04
N CYS A 141 -5.04 35.23 -29.70
CA CYS A 141 -3.98 35.76 -30.55
C CYS A 141 -2.79 34.80 -30.54
N THR A 142 -2.38 34.31 -31.70
CA THR A 142 -1.22 33.42 -31.85
C THR A 142 0.09 34.05 -31.33
N TYR A 143 0.21 35.37 -31.40
CA TYR A 143 1.43 36.09 -31.01
C TYR A 143 1.49 36.40 -29.51
N CYS A 144 0.45 37.04 -28.95
CA CYS A 144 0.45 37.49 -27.56
C CYS A 144 -0.37 36.61 -26.61
N LYS A 145 -0.93 35.50 -27.11
CA LYS A 145 -1.79 34.52 -26.39
C LYS A 145 -2.94 35.16 -25.61
N THR A 146 -3.29 36.38 -25.98
CA THR A 146 -4.37 37.12 -25.32
C THR A 146 -5.67 36.63 -25.92
N LYS A 147 -6.58 36.21 -25.04
CA LYS A 147 -7.93 35.77 -25.40
C LYS A 147 -8.84 36.99 -25.46
N PHE A 148 -9.65 37.07 -26.51
CA PHE A 148 -10.57 38.18 -26.71
C PHE A 148 -11.88 37.69 -27.32
N THR A 149 -12.91 38.53 -27.22
CA THR A 149 -14.26 38.23 -27.69
C THR A 149 -14.52 38.94 -29.01
N GLY A 150 -15.15 38.23 -29.96
CA GLY A 150 -15.48 38.75 -31.29
C GLY A 150 -14.36 38.66 -32.32
N LYS A 151 -14.73 38.78 -33.61
CA LYS A 151 -13.78 38.87 -34.73
C LYS A 151 -13.29 40.32 -34.84
N HIS A 152 -11.97 40.51 -34.79
CA HIS A 152 -11.29 41.80 -34.95
C HIS A 152 -10.31 41.70 -36.12
N ALA A 153 -10.18 42.75 -36.94
CA ALA A 153 -9.18 42.75 -38.01
C ALA A 153 -7.73 42.79 -37.44
N ARG A 154 -7.56 43.36 -36.24
CA ARG A 154 -6.29 43.48 -35.54
C ARG A 154 -6.42 43.11 -34.06
N CYS A 155 -5.32 42.63 -33.50
CA CYS A 155 -5.19 42.30 -32.09
C CYS A 155 -5.36 43.54 -31.19
N PRO A 156 -6.26 43.53 -30.19
CA PRO A 156 -6.51 44.71 -29.35
C PRO A 156 -5.32 45.08 -28.43
N LYS A 157 -4.42 44.11 -28.16
CA LYS A 157 -3.24 44.32 -27.31
C LYS A 157 -1.97 44.64 -28.11
N CYS A 158 -1.84 44.02 -29.27
CA CYS A 158 -0.59 43.97 -30.04
C CYS A 158 -0.71 44.61 -31.42
N ASN A 159 -1.91 45.00 -31.84
CA ASN A 159 -2.24 45.64 -33.12
C ASN A 159 -1.78 44.88 -34.38
N ILE A 160 -1.43 43.60 -34.25
CA ILE A 160 -1.06 42.71 -35.36
C ILE A 160 -2.35 42.26 -36.08
N PRO A 161 -2.38 42.20 -37.43
CA PRO A 161 -3.52 41.69 -38.18
C PRO A 161 -3.81 40.23 -37.83
N LEU A 162 -5.08 39.92 -37.60
CA LEU A 162 -5.54 38.59 -37.24
C LEU A 162 -6.19 37.91 -38.45
N TYR A 163 -5.73 36.70 -38.78
CA TYR A 163 -6.32 35.85 -39.80
C TYR A 163 -7.09 34.72 -39.14
N TYR A 164 -8.35 34.55 -39.54
CA TYR A 164 -9.23 33.48 -39.09
C TYR A 164 -9.28 32.40 -40.17
N LYS A 165 -8.93 31.15 -39.81
CA LYS A 165 -9.21 29.99 -40.65
C LYS A 165 -10.69 29.60 -40.54
#